data_AF-A0A6A1I7L8-F1
#
_entry.id   AF-A0A6A1I7L8-F1
#
_cell.length_a   1.000
_cell.length_b   1.000
_cell.length_c   1.000
_cell.angle_alpha   90.00
_cell.angle_beta   90.00
_cell.angle_gamma   90.00
#
_symmetry.space_group_name_H-M   'P 1'
#
loop_
_entity.id
_entity.type
_entity.pdbx_description
1 polymer ?
#
loop_
_entity_poly.entity_id
_entity_poly.type
_entity_poly.pdbx_seq_one_letter_code
_entity_poly.pdbx_strand_id
1 'polypeptide(L)'
;MIRYLLFARILGIVVLSFTASFLMLKGFLFIPALFGFCILALSVFLYKDQQKTVKRMEYLIESIHYGDLSLFYPSDSMTEDEKALASSMNAALEALRSRLYSSVVAEAETEAWQKLIRVLTHEIMNSIAPVISLSETVAERATINGMNEKDYAIMVQAMQTIHRRSKGLLDFVENYRKLTRLPLPTLRNFSVSALFDDIRLLFPEKSDILFFHVKPEDLNLYADRIMVEQVLI
;
A
#
# COMPACT_ATOMS: atom_id res chain seq x y z
N MET A 1 -0.91 -37.29 -12.74
CA MET A 1 -0.92 -38.63 -12.11
C MET A 1 -2.13 -38.84 -11.17
N ILE A 2 -2.69 -37.81 -10.52
CA ILE A 2 -3.74 -37.97 -9.47
C ILE A 2 -5.19 -37.77 -9.95
N ARG A 3 -5.46 -37.15 -11.12
CA ARG A 3 -6.77 -37.30 -11.80
C ARG A 3 -7.14 -38.77 -11.98
N TYR A 4 -6.15 -39.62 -12.24
CA TYR A 4 -6.33 -41.07 -12.30
C TYR A 4 -6.69 -41.71 -10.95
N LEU A 5 -6.34 -41.10 -9.81
CA LEU A 5 -6.66 -41.62 -8.48
C LEU A 5 -8.13 -41.37 -8.10
N LEU A 6 -8.65 -40.16 -8.41
CA LEU A 6 -10.07 -39.84 -8.23
C LEU A 6 -10.93 -40.68 -9.18
N PHE A 7 -10.53 -40.77 -10.45
CA PHE A 7 -11.14 -41.69 -11.40
C PHE A 7 -11.05 -43.15 -10.95
N ALA A 8 -9.92 -43.60 -10.40
CA ALA A 8 -9.76 -44.97 -9.89
C ALA A 8 -10.63 -45.24 -8.67
N ARG A 9 -10.85 -44.27 -7.78
CA ARG A 9 -11.75 -44.40 -6.62
C ARG A 9 -13.22 -44.48 -7.07
N ILE A 10 -13.63 -43.64 -8.02
CA ILE A 10 -14.98 -43.68 -8.62
C ILE A 10 -15.18 -45.00 -9.37
N LEU A 11 -14.20 -45.41 -10.18
CA LEU A 11 -14.20 -46.69 -10.90
C LEU A 11 -14.27 -47.87 -9.91
N GLY A 12 -13.54 -47.79 -8.79
CA GLY A 12 -13.58 -48.78 -7.73
C GLY A 12 -14.97 -48.93 -7.12
N ILE A 13 -15.67 -47.82 -6.83
CA ILE A 13 -17.06 -47.85 -6.33
C ILE A 13 -17.99 -48.51 -7.36
N VAL A 14 -17.85 -48.17 -8.64
CA VAL A 14 -18.67 -48.73 -9.73
C VAL A 14 -18.43 -50.24 -9.86
N VAL A 15 -17.17 -50.69 -9.84
CA VAL A 15 -16.81 -52.11 -9.94
C VAL A 15 -17.32 -52.89 -8.73
N LEU A 16 -17.13 -52.37 -7.51
CA LEU A 16 -17.61 -53.01 -6.28
C LEU A 16 -19.14 -53.14 -6.28
N SER A 17 -19.86 -52.11 -6.75
CA SER A 17 -21.31 -52.13 -6.88
C SER A 17 -21.80 -53.19 -7.87
N PHE A 18 -21.12 -53.32 -9.02
CA PHE A 18 -21.46 -54.33 -10.03
C PHE A 18 -21.18 -55.76 -9.52
N THR A 19 -20.05 -55.96 -8.84
CA THR A 19 -19.72 -57.27 -8.24
C THR A 19 -20.69 -57.65 -7.13
N ALA A 20 -21.10 -56.71 -6.27
CA ALA A 20 -22.06 -56.96 -5.21
C ALA A 20 -23.44 -57.37 -5.79
N SER A 21 -23.88 -56.70 -6.86
CA SER A 21 -25.12 -57.02 -7.57
C SER A 21 -25.07 -58.43 -8.21
N PHE A 22 -23.95 -58.79 -8.85
CA PHE A 22 -23.77 -60.11 -9.44
C PHE A 22 -23.76 -61.24 -8.38
N LEU A 23 -23.15 -61.01 -7.21
CA LEU A 23 -23.14 -62.01 -6.13
C LEU A 23 -24.51 -62.22 -5.48
N MET A 24 -25.37 -61.19 -5.41
CA MET A 24 -26.75 -61.35 -4.93
C MET A 24 -27.56 -62.29 -5.84
N LEU A 25 -27.40 -62.19 -7.16
CA LEU A 25 -28.07 -63.07 -8.12
C LEU A 25 -27.69 -64.56 -7.96
N LYS A 26 -26.51 -64.86 -7.39
CA LYS A 26 -26.05 -66.22 -7.08
C LYS A 26 -26.50 -66.73 -5.70
N GLY A 27 -27.28 -65.95 -4.94
CA GLY A 27 -27.84 -66.37 -3.65
C GLY A 27 -26.92 -66.20 -2.44
N PHE A 28 -25.75 -65.59 -2.59
CA PHE A 28 -24.85 -65.29 -1.47
C PHE A 28 -25.21 -63.94 -0.84
N LEU A 29 -25.88 -63.93 0.32
CA LEU A 29 -26.36 -62.71 0.96
C LEU A 29 -25.31 -61.97 1.82
N PHE A 30 -24.33 -62.68 2.39
CA PHE A 30 -23.38 -62.09 3.34
C PHE A 30 -22.29 -61.22 2.68
N ILE A 31 -21.79 -61.64 1.51
CA ILE A 31 -20.67 -60.99 0.82
C ILE A 31 -21.07 -59.62 0.22
N PRO A 32 -22.24 -59.46 -0.44
CA PRO A 32 -22.71 -58.16 -0.91
C PRO A 32 -22.91 -57.12 0.19
N ALA A 33 -23.31 -57.54 1.40
CA ALA A 33 -23.48 -56.64 2.53
C ALA A 33 -22.15 -55.99 2.96
N LEU A 34 -21.05 -56.76 2.94
CA LEU A 34 -19.71 -56.27 3.24
C LEU A 34 -19.21 -55.26 2.19
N PHE A 35 -19.49 -55.53 0.91
CA PHE A 35 -19.20 -54.58 -0.18
C PHE A 35 -20.01 -53.28 -0.06
N GLY A 36 -21.28 -53.36 0.35
CA GLY A 36 -22.11 -52.18 0.63
C GLY A 36 -21.49 -51.29 1.72
N PHE A 37 -20.96 -51.90 2.79
CA PHE A 37 -20.26 -51.15 3.85
C PHE A 37 -18.97 -50.46 3.34
N CYS A 38 -18.18 -51.14 2.51
CA CYS A 38 -16.99 -50.56 1.89
C CYS A 38 -17.33 -49.37 0.97
N ILE A 39 -18.40 -49.48 0.18
CA ILE A 39 -18.87 -48.39 -0.69
C ILE A 39 -19.30 -47.18 0.14
N LEU A 40 -20.06 -47.39 1.21
CA LEU A 40 -20.45 -46.31 2.13
C LEU A 40 -19.24 -45.62 2.76
N ALA A 41 -18.26 -46.40 3.24
CA ALA A 41 -17.04 -45.85 3.82
C ALA A 41 -16.24 -45.00 2.81
N LEU A 42 -16.08 -45.48 1.57
CA LEU A 42 -15.40 -44.74 0.50
C LEU A 42 -16.15 -43.45 0.10
N SER A 43 -17.48 -43.51 0.02
CA SER A 43 -18.31 -42.33 -0.26
C SER A 43 -18.22 -41.26 0.84
N VAL A 44 -18.25 -41.67 2.12
CA VAL A 44 -18.09 -40.74 3.26
C VAL A 44 -16.69 -40.12 3.25
N PHE A 45 -15.66 -40.90 2.93
CA PHE A 45 -14.29 -40.40 2.84
C PHE A 45 -14.14 -39.35 1.72
N LEU A 46 -14.67 -39.62 0.52
CA LEU A 46 -14.67 -38.68 -0.61
C LEU A 46 -15.46 -37.40 -0.29
N TYR A 47 -16.62 -37.52 0.37
CA TYR A 47 -17.43 -36.37 0.77
C TYR A 47 -16.69 -35.47 1.76
N LYS A 48 -16.03 -36.05 2.77
CA LYS A 48 -15.22 -35.30 3.74
C LYS A 48 -14.04 -34.58 3.10
N ASP A 49 -13.42 -35.21 2.09
CA ASP A 49 -12.29 -34.63 1.36
C ASP A 49 -12.74 -33.42 0.53
N GLN A 50 -13.85 -33.52 -0.20
CA GLN A 50 -14.41 -32.38 -0.92
C GLN A 50 -14.85 -31.23 0.00
N GLN A 51 -15.49 -31.56 1.13
CA GLN A 51 -15.88 -30.57 2.15
C GLN A 51 -14.69 -29.76 2.68
N LYS A 52 -13.51 -30.38 2.86
CA LYS A 52 -12.30 -29.66 3.29
C LYS A 52 -11.85 -28.63 2.25
N THR A 53 -11.89 -29.00 0.98
CA THR A 53 -11.49 -28.11 -0.13
C THR A 53 -12.45 -26.94 -0.28
N VAL A 54 -13.77 -27.19 -0.20
CA VAL A 54 -14.80 -26.14 -0.25
C VAL A 54 -14.65 -25.15 0.89
N LYS A 55 -14.47 -25.62 2.13
CA LYS A 55 -14.28 -24.73 3.28
C LYS A 55 -13.07 -23.81 3.13
N ARG A 56 -11.97 -24.29 2.53
CA ARG A 56 -10.79 -23.45 2.27
C ARG A 56 -11.08 -22.34 1.25
N MET A 57 -11.87 -22.64 0.22
CA MET A 57 -12.32 -21.63 -0.74
C MET A 57 -13.27 -20.63 -0.09
N GLU A 58 -14.19 -21.07 0.78
CA GLU A 58 -15.06 -20.19 1.56
C GLU A 58 -14.24 -19.23 2.43
N TYR A 59 -13.24 -19.73 3.16
CA TYR A 59 -12.35 -18.89 3.95
C TYR A 59 -11.58 -17.87 3.10
N LEU A 60 -11.17 -18.23 1.88
CA LEU A 60 -10.53 -17.27 0.98
C LEU A 60 -11.51 -16.18 0.54
N ILE A 61 -12.73 -16.56 0.15
CA ILE A 61 -13.75 -15.60 -0.26
C ILE A 61 -14.08 -14.66 0.91
N GLU A 62 -14.18 -15.20 2.12
CA GLU A 62 -14.38 -14.44 3.35
C GLU A 62 -13.22 -13.47 3.62
N SER A 63 -11.96 -13.91 3.48
CA SER A 63 -10.80 -13.03 3.63
C SER A 63 -10.76 -11.89 2.60
N ILE A 64 -11.18 -12.15 1.35
CA ILE A 64 -11.28 -11.13 0.32
C ILE A 64 -12.41 -10.16 0.65
N HIS A 65 -13.54 -10.67 1.13
CA HIS A 65 -14.70 -9.86 1.50
C HIS A 65 -14.39 -8.92 2.67
N TYR A 66 -13.59 -9.36 3.64
CA TYR A 66 -13.19 -8.57 4.81
C TYR A 66 -11.86 -7.81 4.63
N GLY A 67 -11.19 -7.93 3.49
CA GLY A 67 -9.94 -7.21 3.19
C GLY A 67 -8.70 -7.68 3.95
N ASP A 68 -8.78 -8.80 4.69
CA ASP A 68 -7.66 -9.38 5.41
C ASP A 68 -6.84 -10.32 4.49
N LEU A 69 -6.01 -9.70 3.65
CA LEU A 69 -5.11 -10.39 2.72
C LEU A 69 -3.76 -10.77 3.37
N SER A 70 -3.68 -10.77 4.71
CA SER A 70 -2.46 -11.18 5.44
C SER A 70 -2.34 -12.69 5.62
N LEU A 71 -3.41 -13.43 5.28
CA LEU A 71 -3.52 -14.86 5.52
C LEU A 71 -2.60 -15.67 4.61
N PHE A 72 -1.76 -16.50 5.24
CA PHE A 72 -0.91 -17.48 4.58
C PHE A 72 -1.45 -18.88 4.87
N TYR A 73 -1.75 -19.66 3.84
CA TYR A 73 -2.23 -21.03 4.05
C TYR A 73 -1.05 -21.98 4.34
N PRO A 74 -0.97 -22.60 5.53
CA PRO A 74 0.13 -23.50 5.89
C PRO A 74 0.02 -24.82 5.13
N SER A 75 1.16 -25.31 4.60
CA SER A 75 1.23 -26.46 3.70
C SER A 75 1.91 -27.71 4.30
N ASP A 76 2.40 -27.63 5.54
CA ASP A 76 3.30 -28.64 6.12
C ASP A 76 2.64 -30.00 6.42
N SER A 77 1.33 -30.04 6.67
CA SER A 77 0.59 -31.28 6.97
C SER A 77 -0.33 -31.73 5.84
N MET A 78 -0.13 -31.22 4.62
CA MET A 78 -1.04 -31.38 3.48
C MET A 78 -0.58 -32.44 2.48
N THR A 79 -1.53 -33.09 1.81
CA THR A 79 -1.25 -33.91 0.63
C THR A 79 -0.74 -33.04 -0.53
N GLU A 80 -0.03 -33.62 -1.51
CA GLU A 80 0.58 -32.85 -2.61
C GLU A 80 -0.43 -31.99 -3.40
N ASP A 81 -1.67 -32.46 -3.58
CA ASP A 81 -2.72 -31.68 -4.25
C ASP A 81 -3.20 -30.50 -3.39
N GLU A 82 -3.27 -30.70 -2.07
CA GLU A 82 -3.64 -29.66 -1.12
C GLU A 82 -2.55 -28.59 -1.00
N LYS A 83 -1.27 -28.99 -1.08
CA LYS A 83 -0.14 -28.06 -1.17
C LYS A 83 -0.16 -27.25 -2.47
N ALA A 84 -0.42 -27.89 -3.60
CA ALA A 84 -0.51 -27.22 -4.89
C ALA A 84 -1.65 -26.19 -4.90
N LEU A 85 -2.82 -26.54 -4.36
CA LEU A 85 -3.93 -25.62 -4.19
C LEU A 85 -3.57 -24.46 -3.26
N ALA A 86 -3.02 -24.73 -2.08
CA ALA A 86 -2.60 -23.70 -1.13
C ALA A 86 -1.56 -22.75 -1.73
N SER A 87 -0.57 -23.27 -2.47
CA SER A 87 0.44 -22.46 -3.16
C SER A 87 -0.15 -21.59 -4.26
N SER A 88 -1.05 -22.13 -5.10
CA SER A 88 -1.74 -21.35 -6.13
C SER A 88 -2.60 -20.25 -5.51
N MET A 89 -3.17 -20.52 -4.34
CA MET A 89 -4.05 -19.63 -3.62
C MET A 89 -3.27 -18.48 -2.97
N ASN A 90 -2.14 -18.79 -2.33
CA ASN A 90 -1.21 -17.78 -1.81
C ASN A 90 -0.67 -16.89 -2.94
N ALA A 91 -0.32 -17.46 -4.09
CA ALA A 91 0.15 -16.67 -5.24
C ALA A 91 -0.93 -15.72 -5.78
N ALA A 92 -2.18 -16.15 -5.84
CA ALA A 92 -3.30 -15.30 -6.25
C ALA A 92 -3.56 -14.16 -5.25
N LEU A 93 -3.50 -14.47 -3.94
CA LEU A 93 -3.65 -13.48 -2.87
C LEU A 93 -2.56 -12.42 -2.92
N GLU A 94 -1.31 -12.84 -3.13
CA GLU A 94 -0.14 -11.94 -3.23
C GLU A 94 -0.26 -11.02 -4.46
N ALA A 95 -0.67 -11.57 -5.61
CA ALA A 95 -0.92 -10.77 -6.81
C ALA A 95 -2.06 -9.75 -6.60
N LEU A 96 -3.14 -10.15 -5.91
CA LEU A 96 -4.25 -9.26 -5.58
C LEU A 96 -3.80 -8.15 -4.64
N ARG A 97 -3.07 -8.49 -3.57
CA ARG A 97 -2.51 -7.56 -2.60
C ARG A 97 -1.62 -6.52 -3.27
N SER A 98 -0.70 -6.96 -4.13
CA SER A 98 0.19 -6.07 -4.88
C SER A 98 -0.59 -5.10 -5.76
N ARG A 99 -1.61 -5.58 -6.49
CA ARG A 99 -2.46 -4.72 -7.33
C ARG A 99 -3.25 -3.71 -6.50
N LEU A 100 -3.92 -4.14 -5.44
CA LEU A 100 -4.71 -3.27 -4.57
C LEU A 100 -3.83 -2.22 -3.90
N TYR A 101 -2.65 -2.60 -3.40
CA TYR A 101 -1.70 -1.65 -2.84
C TYR A 101 -1.28 -0.61 -3.88
N SER A 102 -0.90 -1.06 -5.08
CA SER A 102 -0.50 -0.14 -6.16
C SER A 102 -1.62 0.81 -6.59
N SER A 103 -2.87 0.33 -6.64
CA SER A 103 -4.01 1.16 -7.03
C SER A 103 -4.36 2.18 -5.96
N VAL A 104 -4.38 1.77 -4.67
CA VAL A 104 -4.68 2.67 -3.55
C VAL A 104 -3.59 3.73 -3.42
N VAL A 105 -2.31 3.36 -3.55
CA VAL A 105 -1.21 4.32 -3.55
C VAL A 105 -1.32 5.29 -4.72
N ALA A 106 -1.57 4.79 -5.94
CA ALA A 106 -1.73 5.65 -7.12
C ALA A 106 -2.91 6.62 -6.99
N GLU A 107 -4.03 6.19 -6.42
CA GLU A 107 -5.20 7.03 -6.16
C GLU A 107 -4.89 8.10 -5.12
N ALA A 108 -4.28 7.72 -3.99
CA ALA A 108 -3.85 8.66 -2.95
C ALA A 108 -2.83 9.68 -3.47
N GLU A 109 -1.86 9.24 -4.28
CA GLU A 109 -0.92 10.13 -4.96
C GLU A 109 -1.65 11.10 -5.90
N THR A 110 -2.59 10.61 -6.71
CA THR A 110 -3.37 11.44 -7.63
C THR A 110 -4.20 12.48 -6.89
N GLU A 111 -4.86 12.10 -5.80
CA GLU A 111 -5.63 13.02 -4.95
C GLU A 111 -4.72 14.08 -4.33
N ALA A 112 -3.57 13.67 -3.79
CA ALA A 112 -2.57 14.59 -3.24
C ALA A 112 -2.07 15.56 -4.32
N TRP A 113 -1.74 15.08 -5.52
CA TRP A 113 -1.34 15.89 -6.66
C TRP A 113 -2.43 16.88 -7.09
N GLN A 114 -3.70 16.49 -7.11
CA GLN A 114 -4.80 17.40 -7.44
C GLN A 114 -5.00 18.48 -6.39
N LYS A 115 -4.97 18.11 -5.11
CA LYS A 115 -5.08 19.06 -3.99
C LYS A 115 -3.95 20.08 -4.03
N LEU A 116 -2.74 19.61 -4.34
CA LEU A 116 -1.55 20.42 -4.52
C LEU A 116 -1.70 21.44 -5.64
N ILE A 117 -2.11 20.99 -6.83
CA ILE A 117 -2.38 21.87 -7.98
C ILE A 117 -3.42 22.94 -7.61
N ARG A 118 -4.47 22.57 -6.88
CA ARG A 118 -5.52 23.50 -6.44
C ARG A 118 -4.97 24.61 -5.53
N VAL A 119 -4.17 24.25 -4.52
CA VAL A 119 -3.56 25.23 -3.60
C VAL A 119 -2.59 26.14 -4.36
N LEU A 120 -1.73 25.58 -5.21
CA LEU A 120 -0.79 26.37 -6.03
C LEU A 120 -1.54 27.36 -6.93
N THR A 121 -2.59 26.90 -7.60
CA THR A 121 -3.41 27.74 -8.49
C THR A 121 -4.04 28.89 -7.70
N HIS A 122 -4.60 28.59 -6.52
CA HIS A 122 -5.19 29.60 -5.64
C HIS A 122 -4.15 30.66 -5.22
N GLU A 123 -2.96 30.25 -4.78
CA GLU A 123 -1.92 31.19 -4.35
C GLU A 123 -1.34 32.04 -5.49
N ILE A 124 -1.18 31.43 -6.68
CA ILE A 124 -0.79 32.13 -7.90
C ILE A 124 -1.86 33.17 -8.27
N MET A 125 -3.14 32.76 -8.36
CA MET A 125 -4.23 33.64 -8.74
C MET A 125 -4.43 34.78 -7.75
N ASN A 126 -4.34 34.48 -6.45
CA ASN A 126 -4.42 35.50 -5.40
C ASN A 126 -3.33 36.55 -5.58
N SER A 127 -2.11 36.14 -5.96
CA SER A 127 -0.99 37.05 -6.10
C SER A 127 -1.02 37.82 -7.42
N ILE A 128 -1.39 37.19 -8.53
CA ILE A 128 -1.38 37.76 -9.88
C ILE A 128 -2.57 38.70 -10.13
N ALA A 129 -3.79 38.35 -9.69
CA ALA A 129 -4.98 39.16 -10.02
C ALA A 129 -4.87 40.63 -9.57
N PRO A 130 -4.42 40.95 -8.33
CA PRO A 130 -4.20 42.33 -7.91
C PRO A 130 -3.06 43.03 -8.68
N VAL A 131 -2.05 42.27 -9.13
CA VAL A 131 -0.93 42.83 -9.90
C VAL A 131 -1.43 43.31 -11.27
N ILE A 132 -2.25 42.50 -11.95
CA ILE A 132 -2.86 42.88 -13.24
C ILE A 132 -3.74 44.12 -13.06
N SER A 133 -4.69 44.10 -12.13
CA SER A 133 -5.64 45.22 -11.98
C SER A 133 -4.96 46.54 -11.59
N LEU A 134 -3.95 46.49 -10.72
CA LEU A 134 -3.18 47.68 -10.32
C LEU A 134 -2.30 48.18 -11.46
N SER A 135 -1.71 47.28 -12.24
CA SER A 135 -0.89 47.66 -13.40
C SER A 135 -1.74 48.34 -14.47
N GLU A 136 -2.95 47.83 -14.75
CA GLU A 136 -3.91 48.47 -15.65
C GLU A 136 -4.34 49.85 -15.15
N THR A 137 -4.68 49.97 -13.86
CA THR A 137 -5.06 51.25 -13.24
C THR A 137 -3.94 52.28 -13.35
N VAL A 138 -2.69 51.87 -13.17
CA VAL A 138 -1.51 52.73 -13.31
C VAL A 138 -1.31 53.15 -14.76
N ALA A 139 -1.42 52.21 -15.71
CA ALA A 139 -1.25 52.50 -17.13
C ALA A 139 -2.31 53.47 -17.67
N GLU A 140 -3.59 53.28 -17.32
CA GLU A 140 -4.67 54.21 -17.69
C GLU A 140 -4.38 55.62 -17.17
N ARG A 141 -4.05 55.76 -15.88
CA ARG A 141 -3.79 57.08 -15.28
C ARG A 141 -2.56 57.78 -15.82
N ALA A 142 -1.52 57.03 -16.20
CA ALA A 142 -0.34 57.61 -16.83
C ALA A 142 -0.65 58.23 -18.22
N THR A 143 -1.73 57.78 -18.89
CA THR A 143 -2.11 58.27 -20.22
C THR A 143 -3.09 59.45 -20.22
N ILE A 144 -3.82 59.67 -19.12
CA ILE A 144 -4.84 60.72 -19.02
C ILE A 144 -4.24 61.98 -18.34
N ASN A 145 -4.07 63.06 -19.11
CA ASN A 145 -3.79 64.45 -18.69
C ASN A 145 -2.43 64.82 -18.05
N GLY A 146 -1.44 63.91 -18.05
CA GLY A 146 -0.14 64.18 -17.44
C GLY A 146 -0.19 64.08 -15.91
N MET A 147 0.86 63.51 -15.32
CA MET A 147 0.86 63.16 -13.90
C MET A 147 0.84 64.42 -13.01
N ASN A 148 -0.25 64.58 -12.25
CA ASN A 148 -0.26 65.46 -11.09
C ASN A 148 0.32 64.72 -9.85
N GLU A 149 0.64 65.45 -8.77
CA GLU A 149 1.21 64.86 -7.55
C GLU A 149 0.35 63.75 -6.92
N LYS A 150 -0.99 63.84 -7.05
CA LYS A 150 -1.91 62.81 -6.54
C LYS A 150 -1.82 61.52 -7.34
N ASP A 151 -1.76 61.61 -8.66
CA ASP A 151 -1.62 60.44 -9.53
C ASP A 151 -0.25 59.78 -9.35
N TYR A 152 0.81 60.56 -9.12
CA TYR A 152 2.12 60.03 -8.74
C TYR A 152 2.08 59.24 -7.43
N ALA A 153 1.45 59.78 -6.39
CA ALA A 153 1.32 59.09 -5.10
C ALA A 153 0.55 57.76 -5.23
N ILE A 154 -0.52 57.72 -6.03
CA ILE A 154 -1.30 56.50 -6.28
C ILE A 154 -0.49 55.47 -7.07
N MET A 155 0.32 55.93 -8.04
CA MET A 155 1.21 55.08 -8.80
C MET A 155 2.27 54.41 -7.92
N VAL A 156 2.86 55.17 -6.99
CA VAL A 156 3.82 54.65 -6.02
C VAL A 156 3.17 53.61 -5.11
N GLN A 157 1.96 53.85 -4.61
CA GLN A 157 1.24 52.87 -3.79
C GLN A 157 0.87 51.59 -4.55
N ALA A 158 0.44 51.72 -5.81
CA ALA A 158 0.15 50.58 -6.68
C ALA A 158 1.43 49.75 -6.92
N MET A 159 2.56 50.40 -7.24
CA MET A 159 3.85 49.75 -7.42
C MET A 159 4.35 49.04 -6.16
N GLN A 160 4.21 49.65 -4.98
CA GLN A 160 4.54 49.01 -3.71
C GLN A 160 3.68 47.76 -3.46
N THR A 161 2.39 47.82 -3.81
CA THR A 161 1.48 46.68 -3.65
C THR A 161 1.84 45.56 -4.62
N ILE A 162 2.12 45.88 -5.89
CA ILE A 162 2.61 44.93 -6.89
C ILE A 162 3.88 44.25 -6.38
N HIS A 163 4.88 45.03 -5.96
CA HIS A 163 6.15 44.51 -5.45
C HIS A 163 5.95 43.52 -4.30
N ARG A 164 5.11 43.87 -3.31
CA ARG A 164 4.81 43.00 -2.17
C ARG A 164 4.12 41.70 -2.57
N ARG A 165 3.16 41.73 -3.52
CA ARG A 165 2.48 40.51 -4.01
C ARG A 165 3.43 39.61 -4.79
N SER A 166 4.22 40.18 -5.69
CA SER A 166 5.22 39.44 -6.47
C SER A 166 6.27 38.79 -5.56
N LYS A 167 6.76 39.51 -4.55
CA LYS A 167 7.70 38.96 -3.56
C LYS A 167 7.07 37.82 -2.74
N GLY A 168 5.85 38.00 -2.25
CA GLY A 168 5.15 36.94 -1.50
C GLY A 168 4.93 35.67 -2.33
N LEU A 169 4.62 35.81 -3.62
CA LEU A 169 4.50 34.68 -4.53
C LEU A 169 5.85 33.96 -4.74
N LEU A 170 6.94 34.72 -4.90
CA LEU A 170 8.29 34.16 -5.01
C LEU A 170 8.66 33.37 -3.75
N ASP A 171 8.46 33.95 -2.57
CA ASP A 171 8.73 33.30 -1.28
C ASP A 171 7.89 32.02 -1.12
N PHE A 172 6.61 32.06 -1.53
CA PHE A 172 5.74 30.89 -1.53
C PHE A 172 6.27 29.78 -2.45
N VAL A 173 6.64 30.09 -3.69
CA VAL A 173 7.20 29.13 -4.64
C VAL A 173 8.53 28.56 -4.14
N GLU A 174 9.40 29.37 -3.54
CA GLU A 174 10.66 28.92 -2.97
C GLU A 174 10.46 27.98 -1.77
N ASN A 175 9.59 28.35 -0.83
CA ASN A 175 9.27 27.50 0.31
C ASN A 175 8.61 26.19 -0.14
N TYR A 176 7.74 26.26 -1.13
CA TYR A 176 7.13 25.10 -1.74
C TYR A 176 8.17 24.18 -2.43
N ARG A 177 9.16 24.76 -3.12
CA ARG A 177 10.27 24.03 -3.72
C ARG A 177 11.13 23.33 -2.67
N LYS A 178 11.36 23.95 -1.51
CA LYS A 178 12.05 23.34 -0.37
C LYS A 178 11.27 22.17 0.22
N LEU A 179 9.94 22.26 0.25
CA LEU A 179 9.07 21.21 0.79
C LEU A 179 8.96 19.99 -0.13
N THR A 180 8.98 20.21 -1.44
CA THR A 180 8.73 19.16 -2.45
C THR A 180 9.99 18.59 -3.09
N ARG A 181 11.13 19.28 -2.96
CA ARG A 181 12.42 18.72 -3.35
C ARG A 181 13.17 18.29 -2.10
N LEU A 182 13.21 16.97 -1.88
CA LEU A 182 14.25 16.39 -1.05
C LEU A 182 15.61 16.78 -1.66
N PRO A 183 16.50 17.45 -0.91
CA PRO A 183 17.86 17.70 -1.39
C PRO A 183 18.52 16.36 -1.73
N LEU A 184 19.43 16.36 -2.70
CA LEU A 184 20.22 15.17 -2.98
C LEU A 184 21.01 14.80 -1.72
N PRO A 185 20.95 13.53 -1.26
CA PRO A 185 21.61 13.13 -0.03
C PRO A 185 23.12 13.30 -0.16
N THR A 186 23.71 13.99 0.80
CA THR A 186 25.14 14.13 0.97
C THR A 186 25.69 12.96 1.78
N LEU A 187 25.93 11.84 1.10
CA LEU A 187 26.40 10.61 1.73
C LEU A 187 27.80 10.79 2.33
N ARG A 188 27.94 10.52 3.63
CA ARG A 188 29.21 10.49 4.35
C ARG A 188 29.20 9.36 5.37
N ASN A 189 30.38 8.85 5.70
CA ASN A 189 30.52 7.97 6.85
C ASN A 189 30.43 8.78 8.13
N PHE A 190 29.56 8.37 9.06
CA PHE A 190 29.47 8.95 10.40
C PHE A 190 29.23 7.86 11.44
N SER A 191 29.68 8.12 12.68
CA SER A 191 29.44 7.24 13.83
C SER A 191 28.00 7.38 14.31
N VAL A 192 27.31 6.25 14.47
CA VAL A 192 25.93 6.22 14.98
C VAL A 192 25.88 6.68 16.43
N SER A 193 26.88 6.33 17.23
CA SER A 193 27.00 6.76 18.63
C SER A 193 27.04 8.28 18.74
N ALA A 194 27.86 8.95 17.92
CA ALA A 194 27.94 10.41 17.88
C ALA A 194 26.63 11.08 17.41
N LEU A 195 25.85 10.43 16.53
CA LEU A 195 24.53 10.93 16.14
C LEU A 195 23.55 10.91 17.32
N PHE A 196 23.48 9.80 18.06
CA PHE A 196 22.59 9.70 19.21
C PHE A 196 23.01 10.61 20.38
N ASP A 197 24.30 10.86 20.56
CA ASP A 197 24.78 11.84 21.54
C ASP A 197 24.29 13.26 21.21
N ASP A 198 24.30 13.65 19.93
CA ASP A 198 23.73 14.94 19.50
C ASP A 198 22.20 15.00 19.68
N ILE A 199 21.49 13.92 19.35
CA ILE A 199 20.03 13.85 19.53
C ILE A 199 19.66 13.94 21.02
N ARG A 200 20.45 13.33 21.91
CA ARG A 200 20.23 13.46 23.37
C ARG A 200 20.23 14.90 23.85
N LEU A 201 21.05 15.78 23.25
CA LEU A 201 21.11 17.20 23.61
C LEU A 201 19.82 17.97 23.27
N LEU A 202 19.01 17.46 22.33
CA LEU A 202 17.75 18.09 21.92
C LEU A 202 16.59 17.79 22.88
N PHE A 203 16.73 16.77 23.74
CA PHE A 203 15.71 16.40 24.72
C PHE A 203 16.16 16.78 26.15
N PRO A 204 15.26 17.30 27.01
CA PRO A 204 15.62 17.63 28.38
C PRO A 204 16.10 16.39 29.17
N GLU A 205 17.10 16.58 30.04
CA GLU A 205 17.78 15.53 30.85
C GLU A 205 16.86 14.67 31.75
N LYS A 206 15.55 14.92 31.80
CA LYS A 206 14.56 14.18 32.62
C LYS A 206 13.58 13.33 31.80
N SER A 207 13.97 12.94 30.60
CA SER A 207 13.16 12.08 29.75
C SER A 207 13.52 10.62 30.02
N ASP A 208 12.98 10.00 31.08
CA ASP A 208 13.14 8.55 31.41
C ASP A 208 12.55 7.59 30.33
N ILE A 209 12.23 8.13 29.15
CA ILE A 209 11.52 7.47 28.05
C ILE A 209 12.39 7.22 26.82
N LEU A 210 13.61 7.78 26.74
CA LEU A 210 14.47 7.68 25.56
C LEU A 210 15.74 6.87 25.85
N PHE A 211 15.81 5.66 25.28
CA PHE A 211 16.95 4.75 25.40
C PHE A 211 17.54 4.46 24.02
N PHE A 212 18.80 4.81 23.83
CA PHE A 212 19.56 4.49 22.61
C PHE A 212 20.48 3.29 22.88
N HIS A 213 20.48 2.32 21.98
CA HIS A 213 21.38 1.17 22.03
C HIS A 213 22.02 0.96 20.66
N VAL A 214 23.35 1.04 20.59
CA VAL A 214 24.13 0.88 19.35
C VAL A 214 24.90 -0.43 19.42
N LYS A 215 24.74 -1.29 18.42
CA LYS A 215 25.49 -2.54 18.27
C LYS A 215 25.87 -2.76 16.80
N PRO A 216 27.16 -3.02 16.48
CA PRO A 216 28.34 -2.93 17.37
C PRO A 216 28.62 -1.48 17.82
N GLU A 217 29.40 -1.27 18.88
CA GLU A 217 29.63 0.06 19.47
C GLU A 217 30.31 1.06 18.51
N ASP A 218 31.08 0.55 17.55
CA ASP A 218 31.79 1.29 16.50
C ASP A 218 31.02 1.36 15.17
N LEU A 219 29.69 1.13 15.20
CA LEU A 219 28.85 1.17 14.02
C LEU A 219 28.96 2.52 13.30
N ASN A 220 29.43 2.46 12.05
CA ASN A 220 29.45 3.58 11.13
C ASN A 220 28.40 3.37 10.03
N LEU A 221 27.67 4.44 9.70
CA LEU A 221 26.70 4.44 8.60
C LEU A 221 27.20 5.30 7.45
N TYR A 222 27.03 4.81 6.23
CA TYR A 222 27.21 5.58 5.00
C TYR A 222 25.86 6.12 4.54
N ALA A 223 25.49 7.31 5.03
CA ALA A 223 24.22 7.95 4.74
C ALA A 223 24.34 9.48 4.82
N ASP A 224 23.28 10.20 4.48
CA ASP A 224 23.19 11.63 4.80
C ASP A 224 22.82 11.77 6.28
N ARG A 225 23.78 12.20 7.10
CA ARG A 225 23.60 12.33 8.54
C ARG A 225 22.43 13.25 8.90
N ILE A 226 22.31 14.39 8.21
CA ILE A 226 21.29 15.40 8.52
C ILE A 226 19.90 14.84 8.22
N MET A 227 19.74 14.13 7.11
CA MET A 227 18.47 13.50 6.77
C MET A 227 18.10 12.38 7.76
N VAL A 228 19.07 11.58 8.21
CA VAL A 228 18.84 10.54 9.23
C VAL A 228 18.44 11.17 10.56
N GLU A 229 19.14 12.22 10.99
CA GLU A 229 18.84 12.99 12.19
C GLU A 229 17.40 13.54 12.16
N GLN A 230 16.99 14.12 11.04
CA GLN A 230 15.65 14.67 10.84
C GLN A 230 14.52 13.64 10.85
N VAL A 231 14.80 12.37 10.55
CA VAL A 231 13.81 11.27 10.66
C VAL A 231 13.68 10.77 12.10
N LEU A 232 14.73 10.92 12.91
CA LEU A 232 14.77 10.43 14.29
C LEU A 232 14.18 11.42 15.30
N ILE A 233 14.11 12.71 14.96
CA ILE A 233 13.54 13.80 15.77
C ILE A 233 12.07 14.03 15.37
#